data_AF-A0A938GFF3-F1
#
_entry.id   AF-A0A938GFF3-F1
#
_cell.length_a   1.000
_cell.length_b   1.000
_cell.length_c   1.000
_cell.angle_alpha   90.00
_cell.angle_beta   90.00
_cell.angle_gamma   90.00
#
_symmetry.space_group_name_H-M   'P 1'
#
loop_
_entity.id
_entity.type
_entity.pdbx_description
1 polymer ?
#
loop_
_entity_poly.entity_id
_entity_poly.type
_entity_poly.pdbx_seq_one_letter_code
_entity_poly.pdbx_strand_id
1 'polypeptide(L)'
;MAVTPDRSVSVLGKPSGGGSGTTTQVVPAGVNQIGAYPAPQGFTGAGIGVAVVDTGIDLNHADLQTATQGPINLFSAFGSSAQDDNGHGTHVSGTIAARHNIRDVVGVAPNATLYAVKVLDASGNGSDSSVIAGLNAVLNANALTPTIHVVNMSLGRPASANPTDDAPMRTAVQNLYKAGITVVVAAGNDCNLEVAQQVPAGFPEVLAIASTTAKAGTKNKFGQQILADTESY
;
A
#
# COMPACT_ATOMS: atom_id res chain seq x y z
N MET A 1 -11.48 29.52 -12.85
CA MET A 1 -10.62 28.36 -12.53
C MET A 1 -10.32 28.43 -11.05
N ALA A 2 -10.69 27.40 -10.27
CA ALA A 2 -10.30 27.30 -8.87
C ALA A 2 -8.94 26.61 -8.79
N VAL A 3 -8.05 27.11 -7.95
CA VAL A 3 -6.72 26.53 -7.70
C VAL A 3 -6.79 25.79 -6.37
N THR A 4 -6.43 24.51 -6.37
CA THR A 4 -6.35 23.68 -5.16
C THR A 4 -4.91 23.65 -4.64
N PRO A 5 -4.65 23.92 -3.36
CA PRO A 5 -3.32 23.80 -2.78
C PRO A 5 -2.80 22.36 -2.83
N ASP A 6 -1.52 22.18 -3.11
CA ASP A 6 -0.85 20.87 -3.01
C ASP A 6 -0.51 20.58 -1.55
N ARG A 7 -1.03 19.47 -1.00
CA ARG A 7 -0.91 19.14 0.43
C ARG A 7 0.05 17.97 0.64
N SER A 8 0.78 18.01 1.75
CA SER A 8 1.70 16.93 2.12
C SER A 8 0.93 15.66 2.51
N VAL A 9 1.43 14.53 2.02
CA VAL A 9 0.96 13.18 2.31
C VAL A 9 2.16 12.40 2.84
N SER A 10 1.95 11.52 3.82
CA SER A 10 3.03 10.70 4.37
C SER A 10 2.63 9.24 4.50
N VAL A 11 3.63 8.37 4.65
CA VAL A 11 3.43 6.97 5.02
C VAL A 11 2.62 6.84 6.31
N LEU A 12 1.81 5.77 6.41
CA LEU A 12 1.05 5.39 7.60
C LEU A 12 1.57 4.07 8.14
N GLY A 13 2.61 4.17 8.97
CA GLY A 13 3.34 3.03 9.52
C GLY A 13 4.84 3.23 9.32
N LYS A 14 5.65 2.57 10.13
CA LYS A 14 7.10 2.51 9.93
C LYS A 14 7.56 1.08 10.18
N PRO A 15 8.39 0.49 9.32
CA PRO A 15 9.02 -0.79 9.62
C PRO A 15 9.76 -0.70 10.97
N SER A 16 9.48 -1.63 11.87
CA SER A 16 10.14 -1.76 13.16
C SER A 16 11.09 -2.95 13.13
N GLY A 17 12.38 -2.69 13.39
CA GLY A 17 13.40 -3.74 13.39
C GLY A 17 14.00 -3.99 12.00
N GLY A 18 15.31 -4.24 11.98
CA GLY A 18 15.99 -4.70 10.77
C GLY A 18 15.74 -6.19 10.61
N GLY A 19 15.06 -6.59 9.53
CA GLY A 19 14.90 -8.00 9.18
C GLY A 19 16.27 -8.63 8.98
N SER A 20 16.66 -9.52 9.90
CA SER A 20 17.80 -10.41 9.69
C SER A 20 17.26 -11.56 8.86
N GLY A 21 17.70 -11.67 7.59
CA GLY A 21 17.25 -12.72 6.67
C GLY A 21 17.30 -14.09 7.36
N THR A 22 16.13 -14.68 7.58
CA THR A 22 16.03 -15.99 8.20
C THR A 22 16.40 -17.03 7.17
N THR A 23 17.20 -18.03 7.56
CA THR A 23 17.58 -19.12 6.65
C THR A 23 16.43 -20.07 6.33
N THR A 24 15.27 -19.89 6.96
CA THR A 24 14.04 -20.65 6.76
C THR A 24 12.86 -19.69 6.66
N GLN A 25 11.93 -19.98 5.75
CA GLN A 25 10.72 -19.18 5.57
C GLN A 25 9.83 -19.20 6.81
N VAL A 26 9.33 -18.03 7.19
CA VAL A 26 8.41 -17.80 8.31
C VAL A 26 7.07 -17.34 7.76
N VAL A 27 5.97 -17.82 8.37
CA VAL A 27 4.62 -17.31 8.09
C VAL A 27 4.33 -16.19 9.09
N PRO A 28 4.19 -14.91 8.65
CA PRO A 28 3.89 -13.83 9.57
C PRO A 28 2.56 -14.07 10.30
N ALA A 29 2.48 -13.65 11.57
CA ALA A 29 1.31 -13.88 12.42
C ALA A 29 0.02 -13.33 11.79
N GLY A 30 0.09 -12.15 11.15
CA GLY A 30 -1.03 -11.54 10.43
C GLY A 30 -1.51 -12.37 9.24
N VAL A 31 -0.59 -12.97 8.46
CA VAL A 31 -0.94 -13.84 7.32
C VAL A 31 -1.68 -15.09 7.81
N ASN A 32 -1.25 -15.67 8.92
CA ASN A 32 -1.95 -16.79 9.54
C ASN A 32 -3.31 -16.37 10.15
N GLN A 33 -3.37 -15.22 10.82
CA GLN A 33 -4.58 -14.72 11.48
C GLN A 33 -5.73 -14.47 10.51
N ILE A 34 -5.44 -14.00 9.30
CA ILE A 34 -6.47 -13.80 8.26
C ILE A 34 -6.78 -15.08 7.48
N GLY A 35 -6.14 -16.21 7.83
CA GLY A 35 -6.33 -17.50 7.17
C GLY A 35 -5.78 -17.57 5.76
N ALA A 36 -4.77 -16.75 5.41
CA ALA A 36 -4.17 -16.74 4.07
C ALA A 36 -3.12 -17.82 3.86
N TYR A 37 -2.68 -18.52 4.92
CA TYR A 37 -1.69 -19.59 4.84
C TYR A 37 -2.15 -20.88 5.55
N PRO A 38 -2.08 -22.06 4.87
CA PRO A 38 -1.80 -22.21 3.45
C PRO A 38 -2.89 -21.55 2.60
N ALA A 39 -2.56 -21.11 1.39
CA ALA A 39 -3.46 -20.37 0.49
C ALA A 39 -4.80 -21.13 0.30
N PRO A 40 -5.93 -20.58 0.80
CA PRO A 40 -7.23 -21.23 0.68
C PRO A 40 -7.58 -21.49 -0.78
N GLN A 41 -7.98 -22.73 -1.10
CA GLN A 41 -8.41 -23.13 -2.44
C GLN A 41 -7.37 -22.88 -3.56
N GLY A 42 -6.10 -22.63 -3.20
CA GLY A 42 -5.04 -22.31 -4.16
C GLY A 42 -5.03 -20.84 -4.64
N PHE A 43 -5.80 -19.94 -4.01
CA PHE A 43 -5.79 -18.52 -4.33
C PHE A 43 -4.49 -17.86 -3.88
N THR A 44 -3.53 -17.75 -4.81
CA THR A 44 -2.19 -17.22 -4.56
C THR A 44 -1.96 -15.83 -5.16
N GLY A 45 -2.96 -15.27 -5.85
CA GLY A 45 -2.83 -14.01 -6.60
C GLY A 45 -2.21 -14.14 -8.00
N ALA A 46 -1.93 -15.37 -8.45
CA ALA A 46 -1.38 -15.61 -9.79
C ALA A 46 -2.24 -14.95 -10.89
N GLY A 47 -1.59 -14.18 -11.77
CA GLY A 47 -2.25 -13.45 -12.86
C GLY A 47 -2.92 -12.15 -12.45
N ILE A 48 -2.79 -11.73 -11.19
CA ILE A 48 -3.34 -10.46 -10.68
C ILE A 48 -2.20 -9.46 -10.42
N GLY A 49 -2.38 -8.24 -10.93
CA GLY A 49 -1.51 -7.10 -10.64
C GLY A 49 -1.98 -6.31 -9.41
N VAL A 50 -1.04 -5.97 -8.53
CA VAL A 50 -1.26 -5.08 -7.39
C VAL A 50 -0.31 -3.89 -7.48
N ALA A 51 -0.86 -2.68 -7.59
CA ALA A 51 -0.08 -1.44 -7.54
C ALA A 51 0.13 -0.98 -6.11
N VAL A 52 1.39 -0.85 -5.71
CA VAL A 52 1.80 -0.35 -4.40
C VAL A 52 2.20 1.11 -4.55
N VAL A 53 1.30 2.00 -4.12
CA VAL A 53 1.45 3.46 -4.21
C VAL A 53 2.06 3.96 -2.91
N ASP A 54 3.40 4.08 -2.89
CA ASP A 54 4.18 4.21 -1.64
C ASP A 54 5.58 4.85 -1.89
N THR A 55 6.58 4.53 -1.07
CA THR A 55 7.99 4.97 -1.18
C THR A 55 8.78 4.24 -2.28
N GLY A 56 8.14 3.36 -3.04
CA GLY A 56 8.79 2.47 -4.01
C GLY A 56 8.88 1.03 -3.52
N ILE A 57 9.54 0.18 -4.29
CA ILE A 57 9.82 -1.22 -3.91
C ILE A 57 11.29 -1.49 -4.15
N ASP A 58 11.95 -2.28 -3.30
CA ASP A 58 13.27 -2.81 -3.61
C ASP A 58 13.18 -3.77 -4.80
N LEU A 59 13.60 -3.28 -5.97
CA LEU A 59 13.44 -3.96 -7.25
C LEU A 59 14.38 -5.16 -7.40
N ASN A 60 15.38 -5.27 -6.52
CA ASN A 60 16.32 -6.38 -6.49
C ASN A 60 16.03 -7.35 -5.33
N HIS A 61 14.97 -7.11 -4.54
CA HIS A 61 14.65 -7.97 -3.41
C HIS A 61 14.27 -9.36 -3.91
N ALA A 62 15.05 -10.35 -3.51
CA ALA A 62 14.97 -11.67 -4.12
C ALA A 62 13.70 -12.46 -3.70
N ASP A 63 12.95 -11.93 -2.73
CA ASP A 63 11.66 -12.42 -2.27
C ASP A 63 10.44 -11.69 -2.87
N LEU A 64 10.64 -10.63 -3.65
CA LEU A 64 9.54 -9.86 -4.26
C LEU A 64 9.48 -10.09 -5.77
N GLN A 65 8.25 -10.18 -6.30
CA GLN A 65 7.97 -10.29 -7.74
C GLN A 65 7.48 -8.95 -8.28
N THR A 66 8.40 -8.03 -8.51
CA THR A 66 8.08 -6.75 -9.16
C THR A 66 8.00 -6.93 -10.67
N ALA A 67 7.02 -6.27 -11.28
CA ALA A 67 6.97 -6.16 -12.73
C ALA A 67 8.19 -5.34 -13.18
N THR A 68 9.16 -5.96 -13.85
CA THR A 68 10.41 -5.28 -14.25
C THR A 68 10.52 -5.00 -15.75
N GLN A 69 9.56 -5.45 -16.58
CA GLN A 69 9.55 -5.24 -18.04
C GLN A 69 8.21 -4.69 -18.60
N GLY A 70 8.19 -3.43 -19.03
CA GLY A 70 7.03 -2.77 -19.65
C GLY A 70 6.99 -1.24 -19.42
N PRO A 71 6.19 -0.48 -20.20
CA PRO A 71 6.24 0.99 -20.24
C PRO A 71 5.71 1.72 -18.99
N ILE A 72 4.97 1.05 -18.09
CA ILE A 72 4.46 1.62 -16.82
C ILE A 72 4.85 0.75 -15.61
N ASN A 73 5.78 -0.19 -15.79
CA ASN A 73 6.04 -1.19 -14.75
C ASN A 73 6.54 -0.60 -13.44
N LEU A 74 7.12 0.59 -13.51
CA LEU A 74 7.67 1.35 -12.41
C LEU A 74 7.33 2.83 -12.63
N PHE A 75 6.43 3.39 -11.82
CA PHE A 75 6.17 4.84 -11.81
C PHE A 75 6.98 5.49 -10.68
N SER A 76 7.51 6.68 -10.93
CA SER A 76 8.12 7.52 -9.91
C SER A 76 7.77 8.98 -10.15
N ALA A 77 7.17 9.62 -9.15
CA ALA A 77 6.93 11.06 -9.16
C ALA A 77 8.23 11.89 -9.12
N PHE A 78 9.37 11.24 -8.86
CA PHE A 78 10.68 11.87 -8.66
C PHE A 78 11.65 11.64 -9.82
N GLY A 79 11.19 11.04 -10.93
CA GLY A 79 11.89 11.01 -12.22
C GLY A 79 13.13 10.11 -12.33
N SER A 80 13.55 9.43 -11.26
CA SER A 80 14.75 8.58 -11.27
C SER A 80 14.41 7.09 -11.39
N SER A 81 13.68 6.55 -10.41
CA SER A 81 13.37 5.14 -10.28
C SER A 81 12.23 4.96 -9.29
N ALA A 82 11.51 3.84 -9.39
CA ALA A 82 10.59 3.37 -8.35
C ALA A 82 11.28 2.52 -7.28
N GLN A 83 12.62 2.47 -7.29
CA GLN A 83 13.42 1.86 -6.24
C GLN A 83 13.09 2.52 -4.89
N ASP A 84 12.86 1.66 -3.90
CA ASP A 84 12.65 2.12 -2.52
C ASP A 84 13.97 2.59 -1.90
N ASP A 85 13.92 3.77 -1.29
CA ASP A 85 14.99 4.43 -0.55
C ASP A 85 14.55 4.80 0.88
N ASN A 86 13.37 4.33 1.31
CA ASN A 86 12.85 4.47 2.67
C ASN A 86 12.70 3.10 3.37
N GLY A 87 12.16 2.11 2.66
CA GLY A 87 11.89 0.76 3.15
C GLY A 87 10.42 0.46 3.43
N HIS A 88 9.56 1.48 3.57
CA HIS A 88 8.14 1.30 3.87
C HIS A 88 7.40 0.58 2.74
N GLY A 89 7.54 1.02 1.49
CA GLY A 89 6.89 0.39 0.35
C GLY A 89 7.36 -1.03 0.07
N THR A 90 8.64 -1.34 0.34
CA THR A 90 9.18 -2.72 0.27
C THR A 90 8.54 -3.61 1.34
N HIS A 91 8.41 -3.12 2.57
CA HIS A 91 7.75 -3.85 3.65
C HIS A 91 6.27 -4.14 3.33
N VAL A 92 5.52 -3.12 2.89
CA VAL A 92 4.13 -3.26 2.44
C VAL A 92 4.03 -4.30 1.32
N SER A 93 4.95 -4.26 0.36
CA SER A 93 5.01 -5.21 -0.75
C SER A 93 5.27 -6.65 -0.29
N GLY A 94 6.10 -6.85 0.72
CA GLY A 94 6.34 -8.16 1.34
C GLY A 94 5.09 -8.73 1.98
N THR A 95 4.34 -7.92 2.74
CA THR A 95 3.05 -8.35 3.33
C THR A 95 2.07 -8.81 2.25
N ILE A 96 2.03 -8.11 1.10
CA ILE A 96 1.14 -8.45 -0.01
C ILE A 96 1.61 -9.74 -0.72
N ALA A 97 2.87 -9.79 -1.17
CA ALA A 97 3.30 -10.80 -2.15
C ALA A 97 4.76 -11.26 -1.98
N ALA A 98 5.30 -11.28 -0.76
CA ALA A 98 6.52 -12.05 -0.50
C ALA A 98 6.34 -13.51 -0.96
N ARG A 99 7.33 -14.03 -1.69
CA ARG A 99 7.23 -15.32 -2.37
C ARG A 99 7.09 -16.46 -1.36
N HIS A 100 6.27 -17.46 -1.69
CA HIS A 100 6.31 -18.74 -0.98
C HIS A 100 7.54 -19.54 -1.44
N ASN A 101 8.58 -19.63 -0.59
CA ASN A 101 9.85 -20.30 -0.87
C ASN A 101 10.49 -20.85 0.42
N ILE A 102 11.82 -20.90 0.50
CA ILE A 102 12.57 -21.51 1.61
C ILE A 102 13.23 -20.51 2.57
N ARG A 103 13.08 -19.20 2.37
CA ARG A 103 13.69 -18.14 3.18
C ARG A 103 12.69 -17.03 3.51
N ASP A 104 13.13 -16.11 4.36
CA ASP A 104 12.43 -14.85 4.66
C ASP A 104 10.97 -15.09 5.07
N VAL A 105 10.01 -14.38 4.47
CA VAL A 105 8.58 -14.46 4.83
C VAL A 105 7.72 -14.88 3.65
N VAL A 106 6.43 -15.12 3.88
CA VAL A 106 5.44 -15.34 2.82
C VAL A 106 4.33 -14.30 2.94
N GLY A 107 3.96 -13.70 1.80
CA GLY A 107 2.88 -12.73 1.72
C GLY A 107 1.50 -13.40 1.63
N VAL A 108 0.46 -12.58 1.69
CA VAL A 108 -0.94 -13.03 1.57
C VAL A 108 -1.24 -13.61 0.18
N ALA A 109 -0.70 -13.00 -0.87
CA ALA A 109 -0.88 -13.37 -2.27
C ALA A 109 0.50 -13.57 -2.94
N PRO A 110 1.21 -14.68 -2.61
CA PRO A 110 2.64 -14.86 -2.93
C PRO A 110 2.98 -14.95 -4.43
N ASN A 111 1.98 -15.08 -5.31
CA ASN A 111 2.12 -15.12 -6.76
C ASN A 111 1.49 -13.90 -7.46
N ALA A 112 1.04 -12.89 -6.71
CA ALA A 112 0.62 -11.62 -7.31
C ALA A 112 1.83 -10.88 -7.91
N THR A 113 1.59 -10.15 -8.99
CA THR A 113 2.60 -9.28 -9.60
C THR A 113 2.50 -7.88 -9.02
N LEU A 114 3.61 -7.38 -8.46
CA LEU A 114 3.67 -6.06 -7.84
C LEU A 114 4.08 -4.99 -8.84
N TYR A 115 3.39 -3.85 -8.83
CA TYR A 115 3.74 -2.65 -9.59
C TYR A 115 4.17 -1.55 -8.63
N ALA A 116 5.41 -1.10 -8.73
CA ALA A 116 5.94 -0.05 -7.86
C ALA A 116 5.50 1.33 -8.36
N VAL A 117 4.75 2.06 -7.54
CA VAL A 117 4.29 3.41 -7.84
C VAL A 117 4.83 4.35 -6.75
N LYS A 118 6.05 4.83 -6.97
CA LYS A 118 6.76 5.68 -6.01
C LYS A 118 6.18 7.10 -6.03
N VAL A 119 5.44 7.47 -4.99
CA VAL A 119 4.83 8.79 -4.81
C VAL A 119 5.32 9.49 -3.53
N LEU A 120 6.06 8.76 -2.68
CA LEU A 120 6.69 9.25 -1.47
C LEU A 120 8.23 9.17 -1.60
N ASP A 121 8.92 10.14 -0.99
CA ASP A 121 10.37 10.28 -1.00
C ASP A 121 11.06 9.39 0.06
N ALA A 122 12.39 9.50 0.15
CA ALA A 122 13.20 8.76 1.12
C ALA A 122 12.84 9.03 2.59
N SER A 123 12.19 10.16 2.89
CA SER A 123 11.69 10.50 4.22
C SER A 123 10.24 10.01 4.46
N GLY A 124 9.63 9.35 3.47
CA GLY A 124 8.25 8.87 3.54
C GLY A 124 7.21 9.97 3.28
N ASN A 125 7.62 11.09 2.66
CA ASN A 125 6.74 12.22 2.39
C ASN A 125 6.50 12.39 0.90
N GLY A 126 5.32 12.87 0.54
CA GLY A 126 4.94 13.23 -0.81
C GLY A 126 3.88 14.31 -0.78
N SER A 127 3.19 14.48 -1.90
CA SER A 127 2.16 15.50 -2.06
C SER A 127 0.91 14.92 -2.71
N ASP A 128 -0.21 15.63 -2.62
CA ASP A 128 -1.41 15.26 -3.36
C ASP A 128 -1.12 15.12 -4.86
N SER A 129 -0.32 16.03 -5.42
CA SER A 129 0.06 15.98 -6.82
C SER A 129 0.89 14.73 -7.17
N SER A 130 1.82 14.30 -6.31
CA SER A 130 2.61 13.08 -6.56
C SER A 130 1.74 11.83 -6.50
N VAL A 131 0.82 11.75 -5.52
CA VAL A 131 -0.12 10.64 -5.38
C VAL A 131 -1.09 10.60 -6.55
N ILE A 132 -1.71 11.73 -6.92
CA ILE A 132 -2.62 11.82 -8.08
C ILE A 132 -1.91 11.41 -9.37
N ALA A 133 -0.66 11.82 -9.58
CA ALA A 133 0.14 11.40 -10.73
C ALA A 133 0.36 9.88 -10.75
N GLY A 134 0.64 9.27 -9.59
CA GLY A 134 0.74 7.82 -9.45
C GLY A 134 -0.56 7.08 -9.76
N LEU A 135 -1.70 7.56 -9.24
CA LEU A 135 -3.01 6.97 -9.52
C LEU A 135 -3.38 7.06 -11.02
N ASN A 136 -3.07 8.18 -11.66
CA ASN A 136 -3.26 8.34 -13.10
C ASN A 136 -2.34 7.39 -13.90
N ALA A 137 -1.10 7.17 -13.45
CA ALA A 137 -0.22 6.20 -14.07
C ALA A 137 -0.80 4.77 -13.97
N VAL A 138 -1.34 4.38 -12.81
CA VAL A 138 -2.03 3.10 -12.64
C VAL A 138 -3.25 2.99 -13.57
N LEU A 139 -4.08 4.02 -13.67
CA LEU A 139 -5.23 4.03 -14.55
C LEU A 139 -4.83 3.84 -16.02
N ASN A 140 -3.74 4.48 -16.44
CA ASN A 140 -3.21 4.36 -17.80
C ASN A 140 -2.53 3.01 -18.06
N ALA A 141 -2.20 2.26 -17.00
CA ALA A 141 -1.62 0.92 -17.06
C ALA A 141 -2.65 -0.20 -17.22
N ASN A 142 -3.92 0.12 -17.47
CA ASN A 142 -5.01 -0.86 -17.56
C ASN A 142 -4.83 -1.92 -18.66
N ALA A 143 -3.93 -1.69 -19.64
CA ALA A 143 -3.60 -2.64 -20.70
C ALA A 143 -2.40 -3.56 -20.38
N LEU A 144 -1.77 -3.42 -19.20
CA LEU A 144 -0.67 -4.30 -18.81
C LEU A 144 -1.15 -5.74 -18.58
N THR A 145 -0.22 -6.68 -18.76
CA THR A 145 -0.41 -8.09 -18.38
C THR A 145 0.71 -8.45 -17.40
N PRO A 146 0.39 -8.82 -16.15
CA PRO A 146 -0.95 -8.88 -15.55
C PRO A 146 -1.67 -7.53 -15.45
N THR A 147 -3.00 -7.55 -15.52
CA THR A 147 -3.81 -6.33 -15.31
C THR A 147 -3.82 -5.97 -13.83
N ILE A 148 -3.72 -4.67 -13.53
CA ILE A 148 -3.80 -4.17 -12.16
C ILE A 148 -5.27 -4.20 -11.74
N HIS A 149 -5.59 -5.00 -10.72
CA HIS A 149 -6.94 -5.08 -10.14
C HIS A 149 -7.04 -4.41 -8.77
N VAL A 150 -5.90 -4.16 -8.12
CA VAL A 150 -5.83 -3.61 -6.77
C VAL A 150 -4.78 -2.50 -6.70
N VAL A 151 -5.13 -1.41 -6.04
CA VAL A 151 -4.22 -0.36 -5.59
C VAL A 151 -4.16 -0.40 -4.07
N ASN A 152 -2.96 -0.49 -3.51
CA ASN A 152 -2.71 -0.33 -2.08
C ASN A 152 -2.05 1.02 -1.81
N MET A 153 -2.63 1.80 -0.89
CA MET A 153 -2.11 3.07 -0.40
C MET A 153 -1.97 3.03 1.12
N SER A 154 -0.77 2.73 1.60
CA SER A 154 -0.42 2.79 3.03
C SER A 154 0.06 4.20 3.41
N LEU A 155 -0.74 5.19 3.04
CA LEU A 155 -0.43 6.61 3.16
C LEU A 155 -1.70 7.42 3.38
N GLY A 156 -1.56 8.65 3.83
CA GLY A 156 -2.68 9.55 3.98
C GLY A 156 -2.31 10.88 4.61
N ARG A 157 -3.34 11.71 4.77
CA ARG A 157 -3.26 13.00 5.46
C ARG A 157 -4.63 13.38 6.04
N PRO A 158 -4.68 14.31 7.00
CA PRO A 158 -5.94 14.91 7.42
C PRO A 158 -6.68 15.57 6.23
N ALA A 159 -8.01 15.50 6.28
CA ALA A 159 -8.89 16.20 5.35
C ALA A 159 -8.71 17.72 5.43
N SER A 160 -8.97 18.40 4.33
CA SER A 160 -8.91 19.85 4.29
C SER A 160 -10.06 20.48 5.08
N ALA A 161 -9.80 21.62 5.73
CA ALA A 161 -10.86 22.48 6.26
C ALA A 161 -11.80 23.01 5.16
N ASN A 162 -11.31 23.09 3.93
CA ASN A 162 -12.10 23.37 2.74
C ASN A 162 -12.26 22.09 1.89
N PRO A 163 -13.43 21.42 1.92
CA PRO A 163 -13.64 20.14 1.22
C PRO A 163 -13.39 20.17 -0.29
N THR A 164 -13.43 21.34 -0.93
CA THR A 164 -13.10 21.46 -2.36
C THR A 164 -11.63 21.16 -2.65
N ASP A 165 -10.75 21.27 -1.65
CA ASP A 165 -9.33 20.98 -1.82
C ASP A 165 -9.06 19.47 -1.93
N ASP A 166 -9.97 18.62 -1.46
CA ASP A 166 -9.82 17.16 -1.53
C ASP A 166 -10.43 16.59 -2.83
N ALA A 167 -11.14 17.42 -3.59
CA ALA A 167 -11.85 17.00 -4.81
C ALA A 167 -10.93 16.43 -5.90
N PRO A 168 -9.72 16.97 -6.18
CA PRO A 168 -8.82 16.38 -7.16
C PRO A 168 -8.37 14.96 -6.79
N MET A 169 -7.99 14.75 -5.51
CA MET A 169 -7.61 13.43 -5.01
C MET A 169 -8.78 12.45 -5.12
N ARG A 170 -9.98 12.87 -4.70
CA ARG A 170 -11.18 12.04 -4.81
C ARG A 170 -11.51 11.70 -6.27
N THR A 171 -11.33 12.64 -7.19
CA THR A 171 -11.55 12.40 -8.62
C THR A 171 -10.62 11.32 -9.16
N ALA A 172 -9.33 11.35 -8.79
CA ALA A 172 -8.37 10.32 -9.18
C ALA A 172 -8.77 8.93 -8.65
N VAL A 173 -9.19 8.85 -7.38
CA VAL A 173 -9.70 7.62 -6.77
C VAL A 173 -10.97 7.13 -7.46
N GLN A 174 -11.93 8.02 -7.75
CA GLN A 174 -13.17 7.68 -8.46
C GLN A 174 -12.90 7.12 -9.87
N ASN A 175 -11.88 7.61 -10.56
CA ASN A 175 -11.52 7.11 -11.88
C ASN A 175 -11.02 5.66 -11.82
N LEU A 176 -10.21 5.32 -10.82
CA LEU A 176 -9.78 3.94 -10.58
C LEU A 176 -10.96 3.02 -10.22
N TYR A 177 -11.83 3.48 -9.30
CA TYR A 177 -13.04 2.74 -8.92
C TYR A 177 -13.94 2.45 -10.15
N LYS A 178 -14.17 3.46 -11.00
CA LYS A 178 -14.95 3.30 -12.24
C LYS A 178 -14.28 2.38 -13.27
N ALA A 179 -12.95 2.26 -13.24
CA ALA A 179 -12.19 1.32 -14.06
C ALA A 179 -12.23 -0.12 -13.51
N GLY A 180 -12.91 -0.36 -12.38
CA GLY A 180 -12.98 -1.68 -11.75
C GLY A 180 -11.75 -2.05 -10.91
N ILE A 181 -10.90 -1.07 -10.58
CA ILE A 181 -9.72 -1.25 -9.75
C ILE A 181 -10.12 -1.02 -8.29
N THR A 182 -9.88 -2.02 -7.43
CA THR A 182 -10.15 -1.91 -5.99
C THR A 182 -9.09 -1.03 -5.34
N VAL A 183 -9.50 0.01 -4.61
CA VAL A 183 -8.58 0.91 -3.92
C VAL A 183 -8.62 0.64 -2.43
N VAL A 184 -7.49 0.22 -1.86
CA VAL A 184 -7.32 -0.12 -0.44
C VAL A 184 -6.43 0.94 0.20
N VAL A 185 -6.86 1.50 1.34
CA VAL A 185 -6.21 2.65 1.97
C VAL A 185 -6.09 2.44 3.47
N ALA A 186 -4.94 2.77 4.06
CA ALA A 186 -4.81 2.79 5.52
C ALA A 186 -5.73 3.85 6.14
N ALA A 187 -6.42 3.49 7.22
CA ALA A 187 -7.41 4.35 7.88
C ALA A 187 -6.82 5.61 8.56
N GLY A 188 -5.51 5.63 8.83
CA GLY A 188 -4.83 6.69 9.57
C GLY A 188 -4.35 6.24 10.95
N ASN A 189 -3.31 6.89 11.47
CA ASN A 189 -2.68 6.59 12.77
C ASN A 189 -2.87 7.71 13.81
N ASP A 190 -3.63 8.76 13.48
CA ASP A 190 -3.98 9.81 14.43
C ASP A 190 -5.23 9.41 15.21
N CYS A 191 -5.08 9.15 16.51
CA CYS A 191 -6.18 8.74 17.39
C CYS A 191 -7.20 9.84 17.65
N ASN A 192 -6.94 11.09 17.23
CA ASN A 192 -7.85 12.21 17.38
C ASN A 192 -8.67 12.49 16.11
N LEU A 193 -8.45 11.72 15.04
CA LEU A 193 -9.14 11.88 13.77
C LEU A 193 -9.96 10.63 13.45
N GLU A 194 -11.22 10.84 13.11
CA GLU A 194 -12.07 9.81 12.54
C GLU A 194 -11.62 9.46 11.11
N VAL A 195 -11.92 8.24 10.64
CA VAL A 195 -11.59 7.82 9.25
C VAL A 195 -12.21 8.77 8.22
N ALA A 196 -13.42 9.27 8.48
CA ALA A 196 -14.09 10.24 7.62
C ALA A 196 -13.35 11.59 7.51
N GLN A 197 -12.40 11.86 8.41
CA GLN A 197 -11.56 13.06 8.43
C GLN A 197 -10.16 12.81 7.84
N GLN A 198 -9.96 11.66 7.20
CA GLN A 198 -8.70 11.26 6.57
C GLN A 198 -8.86 11.19 5.06
N VAL A 199 -7.80 11.54 4.32
CA VAL A 199 -7.77 11.48 2.86
C VAL A 199 -6.62 10.58 2.42
N PRO A 200 -6.85 9.61 1.52
CA PRO A 200 -8.13 9.29 0.86
C PRO A 200 -9.05 8.33 1.65
N ALA A 201 -8.69 7.91 2.87
CA ALA A 201 -9.41 6.86 3.61
C ALA A 201 -10.89 7.16 3.90
N GLY A 202 -11.27 8.43 4.04
CA GLY A 202 -12.66 8.86 4.26
C GLY A 202 -13.53 8.86 3.00
N PHE A 203 -12.98 8.51 1.82
CA PHE A 203 -13.75 8.49 0.59
C PHE A 203 -14.63 7.23 0.47
N PRO A 204 -15.90 7.36 0.04
CA PRO A 204 -16.78 6.21 -0.13
C PRO A 204 -16.30 5.16 -1.15
N GLU A 205 -15.41 5.57 -2.07
CA GLU A 205 -14.92 4.74 -3.16
C GLU A 205 -13.76 3.81 -2.76
N VAL A 206 -13.26 3.90 -1.53
CA VAL A 206 -12.12 3.11 -1.04
C VAL A 206 -12.49 2.12 0.05
N LEU A 207 -11.67 1.08 0.21
CA LEU A 207 -11.66 0.22 1.38
C LEU A 207 -10.67 0.80 2.40
N ALA A 208 -11.20 1.47 3.42
CA ALA A 208 -10.40 1.96 4.54
C ALA A 208 -10.10 0.83 5.53
N ILE A 209 -8.83 0.56 5.77
CA ILE A 209 -8.36 -0.55 6.61
C ILE A 209 -7.82 -0.02 7.93
N ALA A 210 -8.47 -0.43 9.02
CA ALA A 210 -7.98 -0.21 10.39
C ALA A 210 -7.00 -1.32 10.78
N SER A 211 -6.07 -0.98 11.68
CA SER A 211 -5.13 -1.96 12.24
C SER A 211 -5.68 -2.58 13.52
N THR A 212 -5.38 -3.86 13.73
CA THR A 212 -5.55 -4.55 15.00
C THR A 212 -4.25 -5.25 15.34
N THR A 213 -3.83 -5.22 16.60
CA THR A 213 -2.65 -5.98 17.03
C THR A 213 -2.94 -7.48 16.96
N ALA A 214 -2.02 -8.26 16.39
CA ALA A 214 -2.03 -9.72 16.45
C ALA A 214 -1.67 -10.25 17.85
N LYS A 215 -2.39 -9.80 18.90
CA LYS A 215 -2.20 -10.27 20.28
C LYS A 215 -3.33 -11.20 20.66
N ALA A 216 -3.19 -12.48 20.33
CA ALA A 216 -4.00 -13.60 20.85
C ALA A 216 -5.50 -13.24 21.13
N GLY A 217 -6.22 -12.77 20.11
CA GLY A 217 -7.69 -12.69 20.13
C GLY A 217 -8.35 -11.82 21.22
N THR A 218 -7.71 -10.79 21.77
CA THR A 218 -8.40 -9.89 22.73
C THR A 218 -9.14 -8.75 22.04
N LYS A 219 -10.48 -8.83 22.06
CA LYS A 219 -11.41 -7.76 21.62
C LYS A 219 -11.47 -6.63 22.64
N ASN A 220 -10.39 -5.87 22.82
CA ASN A 220 -10.44 -4.68 23.66
C ASN A 220 -10.93 -3.47 22.84
N LYS A 221 -11.88 -2.72 23.42
CA LYS A 221 -12.42 -1.49 22.82
C LYS A 221 -11.31 -0.44 22.67
N PHE A 222 -11.31 0.26 21.54
CA PHE A 222 -10.36 1.30 21.16
C PHE A 222 -10.44 2.51 22.11
N GLY A 223 -9.52 2.58 23.09
CA GLY A 223 -9.41 3.70 24.04
C GLY A 223 -7.99 4.27 24.17
N GLN A 224 -7.06 3.83 23.31
CA GLN A 224 -5.66 4.23 23.27
C GLN A 224 -5.17 4.21 21.81
N GLN A 225 -4.04 4.89 21.57
CA GLN A 225 -3.33 4.99 20.30
C GLN A 225 -3.33 3.67 19.53
N ILE A 226 -3.67 3.71 18.24
CA ILE A 226 -3.44 2.59 17.31
C ILE A 226 -1.92 2.43 17.21
N LEU A 227 -1.34 1.59 18.04
CA LEU A 227 0.04 1.17 17.88
C LEU A 227 0.08 0.32 16.61
N ALA A 228 0.84 0.76 15.62
CA ALA A 228 1.16 -0.06 14.46
C ALA A 228 1.61 -1.43 14.97
N ASP A 229 1.09 -2.50 14.38
CA ASP A 229 1.55 -3.83 14.70
C ASP A 229 2.98 -3.98 14.17
N THR A 230 3.92 -3.79 15.08
CA THR A 230 5.37 -3.87 14.87
C THR A 230 5.90 -5.31 14.96
N GLU A 231 5.03 -6.31 15.18
CA GLU A 231 5.38 -7.74 15.25
C GLU A 231 5.12 -8.48 13.93
N SER A 232 4.87 -7.74 12.85
CA SER A 232 4.89 -8.28 11.49
C SER A 232 6.35 -8.30 11.02
N TYR A 233 7.11 -9.31 11.43
CA TYR A 233 8.45 -9.59 10.90
C TYR A 233 8.40 -9.84 9.39
#